data_AF-A0A955BXK7-F1
#
_entry.id   AF-A0A955BXK7-F1
#
_cell.length_a   1.000
_cell.length_b   1.000
_cell.length_c   1.000
_cell.angle_alpha   90.00
_cell.angle_beta   90.00
_cell.angle_gamma   90.00
#
_symmetry.space_group_name_H-M   'P 1'
#
loop_
_entity.id
_entity.type
_entity.pdbx_description
1 polymer ?
#
loop_
_entity_poly.entity_id
_entity_poly.type
_entity_poly.pdbx_seq_one_letter_code
_entity_poly.pdbx_strand_id
1 'polypeptide(L)'
;MVQVHEFAVQQVLVGRRFISLLSLLSPLLLVGQALADLQFDFGEAAVAANSVRVDATTSFSDERGFGWLDGAELSSRDRSAPDDARRDFVVGTKPATFRISGMKPGNYSLEVVSGDMDYGDHATRVRVTGSPLRLPVMTPALAEFATLTASVQTGVSLDLTFDSPQNNWVVNSITLSPSDKEEAPRIALQREEKKSGWSGEIEPSLPEYLPDLRFHLTARPWRPANAPRSEVVDQMDRAIHAMSPLQFWDEDDPGNVKNGAIIDPFDHKEVQYGTPLFAFNVATLLREGRCADLVEPAARAMDRATLDISDGPANDWHGEFFCAAMVKAIRVFEDLQNSYPKAFTPERLSTWKKRMKTPRTRFFNMKVKQNWRTFAMKGEWLRQQDGYISDGVAWNEACWLKKEEGGQRERFRRDLDLYQLKPHWFFYHDDTADPETFAYNGATTANLLDSLLSGYDGPSAQEMQDIISHNLRASLLMLSGSGEAPAGGRTGEHIWDDSIYANAFQDMAVLAEREGDLRFAGQLQRAVYLLLRSHARFQQENGWFSITKNLFPPALKNRYASWSGVANYEGFTLACCSETLLAMKSTIPEQPIPSEIGGYAMQ
;
A
#
# COMPACT_ATOMS: atom_id res chain seq x y z
N MET A 1 33.19 -13.32 -43.36
CA MET A 1 33.46 -14.56 -44.14
C MET A 1 34.48 -15.36 -43.33
N VAL A 2 34.35 -16.69 -43.30
CA VAL A 2 34.92 -17.70 -42.35
C VAL A 2 33.97 -17.92 -41.16
N GLN A 3 32.91 -18.73 -41.27
CA GLN A 3 32.73 -20.20 -41.45
C GLN A 3 32.88 -21.05 -40.18
N VAL A 4 31.71 -21.57 -39.81
CA VAL A 4 31.38 -22.66 -38.88
C VAL A 4 31.98 -23.98 -39.37
N HIS A 5 32.44 -24.83 -38.45
CA HIS A 5 32.66 -26.25 -38.72
C HIS A 5 31.97 -27.13 -37.68
N GLU A 6 30.93 -27.82 -38.14
CA GLU A 6 30.34 -29.03 -37.56
C GLU A 6 31.33 -30.20 -37.66
N PHE A 7 31.25 -31.13 -36.70
CA PHE A 7 31.73 -32.50 -36.87
C PHE A 7 30.63 -33.48 -36.48
N ALA A 8 30.19 -34.27 -37.46
CA ALA A 8 29.39 -35.49 -37.29
C ALA A 8 30.29 -36.70 -37.57
N VAL A 9 30.11 -37.79 -36.80
CA VAL A 9 30.66 -39.12 -37.11
C VAL A 9 29.57 -40.18 -36.90
N GLN A 10 29.55 -41.14 -37.83
CA GLN A 10 28.51 -42.10 -38.17
C GLN A 10 28.37 -43.34 -37.25
N GLN A 11 27.11 -43.80 -37.17
CA GLN A 11 26.53 -45.17 -37.26
C GLN A 11 27.25 -46.43 -36.72
N VAL A 12 26.49 -47.24 -35.95
CA VAL A 12 26.25 -48.68 -36.21
C VAL A 12 24.80 -49.05 -35.86
N LEU A 13 24.14 -49.77 -36.78
CA LEU A 13 22.78 -50.32 -36.78
C LEU A 13 22.72 -51.75 -36.24
N VAL A 14 21.71 -52.11 -35.43
CA VAL A 14 20.84 -53.34 -35.48
C VAL A 14 19.64 -53.01 -34.56
N GLY A 15 18.34 -53.08 -34.86
CA GLY A 15 17.56 -53.75 -35.89
C GLY A 15 16.52 -54.67 -35.24
N ARG A 16 15.29 -54.19 -34.96
CA ARG A 16 14.03 -54.99 -35.05
C ARG A 16 12.77 -54.12 -34.97
N ARG A 17 11.94 -54.29 -36.01
CA ARG A 17 10.62 -53.70 -36.29
C ARG A 17 9.53 -54.41 -35.47
N PHE A 18 8.42 -53.74 -35.15
CA PHE A 18 7.08 -54.10 -35.66
C PHE A 18 6.06 -52.98 -35.41
N ILE A 19 5.18 -52.83 -36.40
CA ILE A 19 4.18 -51.77 -36.61
C ILE A 19 2.80 -52.24 -36.13
N SER A 20 2.01 -51.25 -35.69
CA SER A 20 0.57 -51.18 -35.40
C SER A 20 -0.38 -52.13 -36.15
N LEU A 21 -1.49 -52.52 -35.49
CA LEU A 21 -2.81 -52.58 -36.15
C LEU A 21 -3.97 -52.35 -35.17
N LEU A 22 -5.01 -51.73 -35.73
CA LEU A 22 -6.24 -51.16 -35.15
C LEU A 22 -7.29 -52.20 -34.67
N SER A 23 -7.98 -51.83 -33.57
CA SER A 23 -9.43 -51.93 -33.25
C SER A 23 -10.33 -53.00 -33.90
N LEU A 24 -11.10 -53.74 -33.07
CA LEU A 24 -12.58 -53.61 -32.93
C LEU A 24 -13.24 -54.73 -32.08
N LEU A 25 -14.24 -54.31 -31.28
CA LEU A 25 -15.45 -55.00 -30.78
C LEU A 25 -15.43 -55.80 -29.44
N SER A 26 -16.06 -55.14 -28.44
CA SER A 26 -16.67 -55.52 -27.14
C SER A 26 -17.57 -56.80 -27.16
N PRO A 27 -18.23 -57.28 -26.06
CA PRO A 27 -18.48 -56.66 -24.73
C PRO A 27 -18.46 -57.62 -23.50
N LEU A 28 -18.82 -57.05 -22.33
CA LEU A 28 -19.24 -57.69 -21.07
C LEU A 28 -18.18 -58.50 -20.26
N LEU A 29 -17.67 -57.88 -19.19
CA LEU A 29 -17.96 -58.35 -17.82
C LEU A 29 -17.80 -57.17 -16.85
N LEU A 30 -18.92 -56.50 -16.59
CA LEU A 30 -19.06 -55.53 -15.51
C LEU A 30 -19.66 -56.27 -14.31
N VAL A 31 -18.83 -56.70 -13.38
CA VAL A 31 -19.27 -57.01 -12.02
C VAL A 31 -18.18 -56.56 -11.06
N GLY A 32 -18.51 -55.55 -10.24
CA GLY A 32 -17.73 -55.21 -9.05
C GLY A 32 -16.80 -54.00 -9.16
N GLN A 33 -17.18 -52.92 -9.84
CA GLN A 33 -16.62 -51.62 -9.47
C GLN A 33 -17.46 -51.06 -8.32
N ALA A 34 -16.80 -50.87 -7.17
CA ALA A 34 -17.33 -50.09 -6.07
C ALA A 34 -17.89 -48.76 -6.61
N LEU A 35 -19.03 -48.36 -6.07
CA LEU A 35 -19.63 -47.05 -6.25
C LEU A 35 -18.59 -46.00 -5.81
N ALA A 36 -17.81 -45.49 -6.76
CA ALA A 36 -16.76 -44.51 -6.49
C ALA A 36 -17.37 -43.11 -6.40
N ASP A 37 -16.79 -42.27 -5.54
CA ASP A 37 -17.20 -40.88 -5.38
C ASP A 37 -16.92 -40.11 -6.68
N LEU A 38 -17.85 -39.24 -7.06
CA LEU A 38 -17.63 -38.28 -8.14
C LEU A 38 -17.17 -36.97 -7.51
N GLN A 39 -15.94 -36.57 -7.78
CA GLN A 39 -15.33 -35.36 -7.23
C GLN A 39 -14.98 -34.40 -8.38
N PHE A 40 -15.45 -33.17 -8.26
CA PHE A 40 -15.22 -32.09 -9.22
C PHE A 40 -14.54 -30.93 -8.50
N ASP A 41 -13.45 -30.46 -9.08
CA ASP A 41 -12.64 -29.37 -8.58
C ASP A 41 -12.71 -28.20 -9.56
N PHE A 42 -13.21 -27.08 -9.08
CA PHE A 42 -13.60 -25.95 -9.92
C PHE A 42 -12.48 -24.92 -9.95
N GLY A 43 -11.97 -24.62 -11.14
CA GLY A 43 -10.84 -23.71 -11.31
C GLY A 43 -9.85 -24.17 -12.37
N GLU A 44 -8.77 -23.42 -12.53
CA GLU A 44 -7.77 -23.62 -13.58
C GLU A 44 -6.43 -24.16 -13.05
N ALA A 45 -6.27 -24.27 -11.73
CA ALA A 45 -5.00 -24.53 -11.08
C ALA A 45 -4.74 -26.04 -10.86
N ALA A 46 -3.96 -26.35 -9.82
CA ALA A 46 -3.66 -27.73 -9.44
C ALA A 46 -4.93 -28.42 -8.95
N VAL A 47 -5.15 -29.64 -9.42
CA VAL A 47 -6.39 -30.39 -9.18
C VAL A 47 -6.23 -31.25 -7.94
N ALA A 48 -7.17 -31.15 -7.00
CA ALA A 48 -7.23 -31.99 -5.82
C ALA A 48 -7.18 -33.49 -6.16
N ALA A 49 -6.52 -34.28 -5.31
CA ALA A 49 -6.36 -35.70 -5.54
C ALA A 49 -7.71 -36.43 -5.68
N ASN A 50 -7.85 -37.24 -6.73
CA ASN A 50 -9.07 -37.96 -7.11
C ASN A 50 -10.23 -37.10 -7.65
N SER A 51 -9.99 -35.80 -7.88
CA SER A 51 -10.96 -34.90 -8.49
C SER A 51 -10.75 -34.74 -10.00
N VAL A 52 -11.82 -34.34 -10.68
CA VAL A 52 -11.81 -33.94 -12.08
C VAL A 52 -11.90 -32.42 -12.15
N ARG A 53 -11.00 -31.80 -12.92
CA ARG A 53 -10.99 -30.34 -13.13
C ARG A 53 -12.20 -29.84 -13.92
N VAL A 54 -12.75 -28.72 -13.46
CA VAL A 54 -13.85 -27.99 -14.10
C VAL A 54 -13.55 -26.48 -14.06
N ASP A 55 -13.06 -25.91 -15.16
CA ASP A 55 -12.91 -24.45 -15.26
C ASP A 55 -14.20 -23.77 -15.76
N ALA A 56 -14.21 -22.44 -15.79
CA ALA A 56 -15.33 -21.64 -16.29
C ALA A 56 -15.69 -21.93 -17.77
N THR A 57 -14.78 -22.52 -18.55
CA THR A 57 -14.96 -22.84 -19.97
C THR A 57 -15.41 -24.28 -20.22
N THR A 58 -15.52 -25.09 -19.17
CA THR A 58 -15.88 -26.51 -19.25
C THR A 58 -17.36 -26.70 -19.57
N SER A 59 -17.75 -26.46 -20.82
CA SER A 59 -19.11 -26.64 -21.32
C SER A 59 -19.52 -28.10 -21.32
N PHE A 60 -20.77 -28.40 -20.96
CA PHE A 60 -21.31 -29.76 -20.97
C PHE A 60 -21.22 -30.41 -22.36
N SER A 61 -20.83 -31.69 -22.39
CA SER A 61 -21.02 -32.58 -23.54
C SER A 61 -21.39 -33.98 -23.07
N ASP A 62 -22.21 -34.68 -23.87
CA ASP A 62 -22.63 -36.07 -23.57
C ASP A 62 -21.44 -37.04 -23.50
N GLU A 63 -20.39 -36.77 -24.27
CA GLU A 63 -19.16 -37.57 -24.31
C GLU A 63 -18.34 -37.45 -23.02
N ARG A 64 -18.30 -36.25 -22.42
CA ARG A 64 -17.59 -36.01 -21.15
C ARG A 64 -18.43 -36.43 -19.95
N GLY A 65 -19.76 -36.30 -20.06
CA GLY A 65 -20.70 -36.61 -18.99
C GLY A 65 -20.82 -35.53 -17.92
N PHE A 66 -20.14 -34.39 -18.05
CA PHE A 66 -20.29 -33.25 -17.13
C PHE A 66 -19.89 -31.92 -17.76
N GLY A 67 -20.36 -30.81 -17.18
CA GLY A 67 -19.98 -29.45 -17.56
C GLY A 67 -21.08 -28.40 -17.34
N TRP A 68 -20.74 -27.14 -17.61
CA TRP A 68 -21.66 -26.00 -17.55
C TRP A 68 -22.62 -25.99 -18.74
N LEU A 69 -23.91 -25.81 -18.48
CA LEU A 69 -24.93 -25.59 -19.52
C LEU A 69 -24.97 -24.13 -20.00
N ASP A 70 -24.66 -23.17 -19.11
CA ASP A 70 -24.86 -21.73 -19.33
C ASP A 70 -23.58 -20.89 -19.00
N GLY A 71 -22.40 -21.32 -19.48
CA GLY A 71 -21.09 -20.84 -19.00
C GLY A 71 -20.55 -19.49 -19.52
N ALA A 72 -21.27 -18.75 -20.37
CA ALA A 72 -20.70 -17.63 -21.14
C ALA A 72 -20.20 -16.43 -20.31
N GLU A 73 -20.59 -16.32 -19.04
CA GLU A 73 -20.20 -15.22 -18.13
C GLU A 73 -19.52 -15.73 -16.85
N LEU A 74 -19.04 -16.97 -16.84
CA LEU A 74 -18.27 -17.53 -15.73
C LEU A 74 -16.80 -17.11 -15.82
N SER A 75 -16.12 -17.14 -14.68
CA SER A 75 -14.69 -16.86 -14.60
C SER A 75 -14.04 -17.79 -13.59
N SER A 76 -12.85 -18.30 -13.91
CA SER A 76 -12.02 -19.05 -12.96
C SER A 76 -11.08 -18.10 -12.22
N ARG A 77 -10.78 -18.38 -10.94
CA ARG A 77 -9.82 -17.63 -10.12
C ARG A 77 -9.02 -18.61 -9.28
N ASP A 78 -7.75 -18.27 -9.00
CA ASP A 78 -6.86 -19.03 -8.12
C ASP A 78 -6.20 -18.06 -7.13
N ARG A 79 -6.17 -18.45 -5.86
CA ARG A 79 -5.63 -17.71 -4.70
C ARG A 79 -4.36 -18.35 -4.12
N SER A 80 -3.93 -19.49 -4.66
CA SER A 80 -2.73 -20.22 -4.22
C SER A 80 -2.73 -20.76 -2.78
N ALA A 81 -3.87 -20.68 -2.09
CA ALA A 81 -4.08 -21.16 -0.72
C ALA A 81 -5.59 -21.41 -0.52
N PRO A 82 -6.03 -22.26 0.42
CA PRO A 82 -5.23 -22.99 1.42
C PRO A 82 -4.66 -24.32 0.93
N ASP A 83 -5.32 -24.98 -0.03
CA ASP A 83 -4.95 -26.27 -0.62
C ASP A 83 -5.57 -26.41 -2.01
N ASP A 84 -5.20 -27.46 -2.75
CA ASP A 84 -5.65 -27.68 -4.14
C ASP A 84 -7.17 -27.75 -4.30
N ALA A 85 -7.94 -28.12 -3.27
CA ALA A 85 -9.40 -28.24 -3.38
C ALA A 85 -10.17 -26.93 -3.12
N ARG A 86 -9.48 -25.91 -2.59
CA ARG A 86 -10.09 -24.67 -2.08
C ARG A 86 -9.43 -23.41 -2.62
N ARG A 87 -8.22 -23.53 -3.16
CA ARG A 87 -7.44 -22.38 -3.64
C ARG A 87 -8.01 -21.72 -4.88
N ASP A 88 -8.66 -22.51 -5.73
CA ASP A 88 -9.30 -22.04 -6.94
C ASP A 88 -10.79 -22.32 -6.92
N PHE A 89 -11.49 -21.61 -7.79
CA PHE A 89 -12.93 -21.65 -7.91
C PHE A 89 -13.41 -21.09 -9.24
N VAL A 90 -14.66 -21.42 -9.55
CA VAL A 90 -15.46 -20.71 -10.55
C VAL A 90 -16.36 -19.69 -9.85
N VAL A 91 -16.40 -18.46 -10.39
CA VAL A 91 -17.24 -17.35 -9.93
C VAL A 91 -18.22 -16.91 -11.02
N GLY A 92 -19.43 -16.56 -10.61
CA GLY A 92 -20.47 -16.01 -11.48
C GLY A 92 -21.32 -14.93 -10.79
N THR A 93 -21.88 -14.02 -11.59
CA THR A 93 -22.82 -12.96 -11.14
C THR A 93 -24.26 -13.23 -11.61
N LYS A 94 -24.45 -14.20 -12.50
CA LYS A 94 -25.76 -14.69 -12.96
C LYS A 94 -25.95 -16.17 -12.62
N PRO A 95 -27.19 -16.68 -12.59
CA PRO A 95 -27.41 -18.11 -12.41
C PRO A 95 -26.72 -18.94 -13.49
N ALA A 96 -26.02 -20.01 -13.11
CA ALA A 96 -25.43 -20.97 -14.03
C ALA A 96 -25.66 -22.41 -13.56
N THR A 97 -25.87 -23.33 -14.50
CA THR A 97 -26.17 -24.74 -14.18
C THR A 97 -25.01 -25.66 -14.56
N PHE A 98 -24.53 -26.43 -13.60
CA PHE A 98 -23.58 -27.52 -13.81
C PHE A 98 -24.33 -28.85 -13.89
N ARG A 99 -24.11 -29.61 -14.96
CA ARG A 99 -24.73 -30.92 -15.19
C ARG A 99 -23.71 -32.03 -15.00
N ILE A 100 -24.17 -33.12 -14.38
CA ILE A 100 -23.49 -34.41 -14.31
C ILE A 100 -24.45 -35.45 -14.88
N SER A 101 -24.00 -36.27 -15.84
CA SER A 101 -24.79 -37.31 -16.51
C SER A 101 -24.08 -38.66 -16.45
N GLY A 102 -24.79 -39.73 -16.81
CA GLY A 102 -24.27 -41.10 -16.69
C GLY A 102 -24.25 -41.64 -15.26
N MET A 103 -24.96 -40.98 -14.33
CA MET A 103 -25.07 -41.42 -12.94
C MET A 103 -25.96 -42.66 -12.82
N LYS A 104 -25.73 -43.50 -11.81
CA LYS A 104 -26.69 -44.55 -11.44
C LYS A 104 -27.81 -43.91 -10.61
N PRO A 105 -29.09 -44.19 -10.91
CA PRO A 105 -30.19 -43.72 -10.06
C PRO A 105 -30.03 -44.21 -8.62
N GLY A 106 -30.19 -43.31 -7.66
CA GLY A 106 -29.99 -43.64 -6.25
C GLY A 106 -29.87 -42.41 -5.36
N ASN A 107 -29.58 -42.64 -4.08
CA ASN A 107 -29.33 -41.59 -3.10
C ASN A 107 -27.83 -41.32 -3.02
N TYR A 108 -27.47 -40.03 -2.99
CA TYR A 108 -26.10 -39.55 -2.88
C TYR A 108 -25.99 -38.52 -1.76
N SER A 109 -24.88 -38.53 -1.05
CA SER A 109 -24.46 -37.40 -0.23
C SER A 109 -23.78 -36.38 -1.14
N LEU A 110 -24.34 -35.18 -1.22
CA LEU A 110 -23.80 -34.02 -1.92
C LEU A 110 -23.03 -33.17 -0.93
N GLU A 111 -21.76 -32.89 -1.25
CA GLU A 111 -20.95 -31.89 -0.60
C GLU A 111 -20.60 -30.78 -1.60
N VAL A 112 -20.78 -29.52 -1.22
CA VAL A 112 -20.38 -28.34 -2.01
C VAL A 112 -19.55 -27.41 -1.15
N VAL A 113 -18.38 -27.03 -1.63
CA VAL A 113 -17.50 -26.06 -0.96
C VAL A 113 -17.56 -24.71 -1.67
N SER A 114 -17.70 -23.64 -0.90
CA SER A 114 -17.77 -22.26 -1.37
C SER A 114 -16.99 -21.35 -0.41
N GLY A 115 -15.99 -20.64 -0.92
CA GLY A 115 -15.19 -19.67 -0.17
C GLY A 115 -14.09 -19.04 -1.01
N ASP A 116 -13.55 -17.92 -0.53
CA ASP A 116 -12.42 -17.21 -1.13
C ASP A 116 -11.48 -16.74 -0.01
N MET A 117 -10.17 -16.98 -0.20
CA MET A 117 -9.12 -16.56 0.73
C MET A 117 -8.96 -15.03 0.82
N ASP A 118 -9.33 -14.31 -0.24
CA ASP A 118 -9.07 -12.88 -0.38
C ASP A 118 -10.31 -12.00 -0.28
N TYR A 119 -11.52 -12.59 -0.40
CA TYR A 119 -12.78 -11.84 -0.38
C TYR A 119 -13.88 -12.59 0.38
N GLY A 120 -14.75 -11.85 1.07
CA GLY A 120 -15.89 -12.39 1.84
C GLY A 120 -17.24 -11.78 1.44
N ASP A 121 -17.35 -11.33 0.20
CA ASP A 121 -18.48 -10.53 -0.32
C ASP A 121 -19.46 -11.34 -1.19
N HIS A 122 -19.31 -12.67 -1.22
CA HIS A 122 -20.14 -13.56 -2.02
C HIS A 122 -21.18 -14.32 -1.17
N ALA A 123 -22.27 -14.69 -1.82
CA ALA A 123 -23.30 -15.54 -1.24
C ALA A 123 -23.71 -16.60 -2.26
N THR A 124 -23.51 -17.87 -1.93
CA THR A 124 -23.72 -18.97 -2.87
C THR A 124 -24.96 -19.77 -2.50
N ARG A 125 -25.94 -19.76 -3.40
CA ARG A 125 -27.16 -20.56 -3.29
C ARG A 125 -27.13 -21.65 -4.35
N VAL A 126 -27.26 -22.89 -3.89
CA VAL A 126 -27.32 -24.08 -4.75
C VAL A 126 -28.76 -24.56 -4.85
N ARG A 127 -29.21 -24.92 -6.06
CA ARG A 127 -30.51 -25.55 -6.30
C ARG A 127 -30.34 -26.83 -7.10
N VAL A 128 -31.02 -27.88 -6.67
CA VAL A 128 -31.16 -29.11 -7.44
C VAL A 128 -32.34 -28.95 -8.40
N THR A 129 -32.07 -28.88 -9.70
CA THR A 129 -33.10 -28.64 -10.71
C THR A 129 -34.10 -29.79 -10.73
N GLY A 130 -35.40 -29.46 -10.72
CA GLY A 130 -36.48 -30.46 -10.70
C GLY A 130 -36.75 -31.09 -9.32
N SER A 131 -36.04 -30.67 -8.26
CA SER A 131 -36.26 -31.15 -6.88
C SER A 131 -36.95 -30.08 -6.01
N PRO A 132 -37.87 -30.48 -5.10
CA PRO A 132 -38.41 -29.56 -4.10
C PRO A 132 -37.41 -29.25 -2.97
N LEU A 133 -36.25 -29.93 -2.91
CA LEU A 133 -35.23 -29.74 -1.87
C LEU A 133 -34.80 -28.27 -1.77
N ARG A 134 -34.75 -27.75 -0.54
CA ARG A 134 -34.27 -26.39 -0.25
C ARG A 134 -32.94 -26.50 0.49
N LEU A 135 -31.89 -26.01 -0.15
CA LEU A 135 -30.55 -25.93 0.42
C LEU A 135 -30.34 -24.54 1.04
N PRO A 136 -29.68 -24.43 2.20
CA PRO A 136 -29.33 -23.15 2.78
C PRO A 136 -28.33 -22.38 1.91
N VAL A 137 -28.31 -21.05 2.03
CA VAL A 137 -27.34 -20.18 1.33
C VAL A 137 -26.04 -20.17 2.12
N MET A 138 -24.92 -20.39 1.44
CA MET A 138 -23.57 -20.25 2.00
C MET A 138 -23.13 -18.78 1.93
N THR A 139 -22.71 -18.21 3.06
CA THR A 139 -22.22 -16.83 3.17
C THR A 139 -20.92 -16.80 3.99
N PRO A 140 -19.84 -17.41 3.48
CA PRO A 140 -18.56 -17.40 4.18
C PRO A 140 -17.99 -15.97 4.27
N ALA A 141 -17.32 -15.68 5.39
CA ALA A 141 -16.53 -14.45 5.53
C ALA A 141 -15.19 -14.54 4.76
N LEU A 142 -14.41 -13.45 4.77
CA LEU A 142 -13.04 -13.43 4.27
C LEU A 142 -12.22 -14.59 4.88
N ALA A 143 -11.53 -15.34 4.03
CA ALA A 143 -10.72 -16.50 4.41
C ALA A 143 -11.51 -17.59 5.15
N GLU A 144 -12.80 -17.72 4.85
CA GLU A 144 -13.66 -18.77 5.37
C GLU A 144 -14.22 -19.58 4.20
N PHE A 145 -14.39 -20.88 4.41
CA PHE A 145 -14.98 -21.80 3.45
C PHE A 145 -16.21 -22.45 4.08
N ALA A 146 -17.32 -22.37 3.37
CA ALA A 146 -18.56 -23.02 3.73
C ALA A 146 -18.67 -24.36 2.99
N THR A 147 -18.87 -25.43 3.74
CA THR A 147 -19.16 -26.77 3.21
C THR A 147 -20.63 -27.08 3.45
N LEU A 148 -21.41 -27.13 2.37
CA LEU A 148 -22.81 -27.57 2.37
C LEU A 148 -22.86 -29.09 2.18
N THR A 149 -23.48 -29.80 3.12
CA THR A 149 -23.75 -31.25 2.99
C THR A 149 -25.26 -31.51 2.94
N ALA A 150 -25.74 -32.32 2.01
CA ALA A 150 -27.15 -32.73 1.92
C ALA A 150 -27.33 -34.07 1.19
N SER A 151 -28.37 -34.83 1.53
CA SER A 151 -28.78 -35.98 0.70
C SER A 151 -29.57 -35.52 -0.53
N VAL A 152 -29.18 -36.01 -1.71
CA VAL A 152 -29.87 -35.78 -2.97
C VAL A 152 -30.23 -37.10 -3.64
N GLN A 153 -31.47 -37.21 -4.10
CA GLN A 153 -31.89 -38.32 -4.94
C GLN A 153 -31.58 -37.97 -6.40
N THR A 154 -30.81 -38.82 -7.07
CA THR A 154 -30.39 -38.58 -8.45
C THR A 154 -31.00 -39.60 -9.39
N GLY A 155 -31.26 -39.18 -10.63
CA GLY A 155 -31.60 -40.07 -11.74
C GLY A 155 -30.33 -40.49 -12.50
N VAL A 156 -30.44 -40.56 -13.82
CA VAL A 156 -29.27 -40.74 -14.71
C VAL A 156 -28.45 -39.46 -14.90
N SER A 157 -28.96 -38.33 -14.40
CA SER A 157 -28.28 -37.05 -14.37
C SER A 157 -28.66 -36.25 -13.11
N LEU A 158 -27.83 -35.28 -12.78
CA LEU A 158 -28.03 -34.28 -11.73
C LEU A 158 -27.63 -32.91 -12.28
N ASP A 159 -28.53 -31.94 -12.11
CA ASP A 159 -28.31 -30.55 -12.48
C ASP A 159 -28.30 -29.68 -11.22
N LEU A 160 -27.18 -28.99 -10.99
CA LEU A 160 -26.98 -28.06 -9.88
C LEU A 160 -26.89 -26.64 -10.43
N THR A 161 -27.87 -25.79 -10.09
CA THR A 161 -27.84 -24.37 -10.44
C THR A 161 -27.27 -23.57 -9.28
N PHE A 162 -26.22 -22.81 -9.57
CA PHE A 162 -25.58 -21.86 -8.67
C PHE A 162 -26.08 -20.46 -8.98
N ASP A 163 -26.50 -19.72 -7.96
CA ASP A 163 -26.77 -18.29 -8.07
C ASP A 163 -26.51 -17.57 -6.74
N SER A 164 -26.75 -16.26 -6.71
CA SER A 164 -26.58 -15.42 -5.52
C SER A 164 -27.85 -14.65 -5.19
N PRO A 165 -28.24 -14.54 -3.91
CA PRO A 165 -29.21 -13.52 -3.45
C PRO A 165 -28.61 -12.12 -3.33
N GLN A 166 -27.29 -11.97 -3.48
CA GLN A 166 -26.57 -10.71 -3.34
C GLN A 166 -26.03 -10.27 -4.72
N ASN A 167 -24.72 -10.39 -4.94
CA ASN A 167 -24.04 -9.93 -6.15
C ASN A 167 -23.44 -11.10 -6.96
N ASN A 168 -22.58 -11.89 -6.31
CA ASN A 168 -21.85 -13.00 -6.91
C ASN A 168 -21.92 -14.27 -6.05
N TRP A 169 -21.59 -15.39 -6.68
CA TRP A 169 -21.47 -16.71 -6.06
C TRP A 169 -20.14 -17.36 -6.48
N VAL A 170 -19.64 -18.27 -5.64
CA VAL A 170 -18.37 -18.98 -5.81
C VAL A 170 -18.57 -20.46 -5.55
N VAL A 171 -17.95 -21.34 -6.35
CA VAL A 171 -17.87 -22.77 -6.07
C VAL A 171 -16.43 -23.26 -6.25
N ASN A 172 -15.90 -23.91 -5.22
CA ASN A 172 -14.56 -24.50 -5.22
C ASN A 172 -14.62 -25.99 -5.58
N SER A 173 -15.51 -26.76 -4.96
CA SER A 173 -15.59 -28.19 -5.23
C SER A 173 -17.00 -28.77 -5.01
N ILE A 174 -17.25 -29.90 -5.67
CA ILE A 174 -18.44 -30.73 -5.50
C ILE A 174 -18.01 -32.18 -5.33
N THR A 175 -18.52 -32.84 -4.29
CA THR A 175 -18.37 -34.29 -4.09
C THR A 175 -19.73 -34.96 -4.02
N LEU A 176 -19.89 -36.07 -4.75
CA LEU A 176 -21.08 -36.92 -4.73
C LEU A 176 -20.68 -38.34 -4.38
N SER A 177 -21.11 -38.79 -3.20
CA SER A 177 -20.83 -40.13 -2.69
C SER A 177 -22.13 -40.94 -2.60
N PRO A 178 -22.25 -42.11 -3.22
CA PRO A 178 -23.41 -42.99 -3.07
C PRO A 178 -23.67 -43.32 -1.59
N SER A 179 -24.88 -43.07 -1.10
CA SER A 179 -25.20 -43.20 0.32
C SER A 179 -26.66 -43.57 0.54
N ASP A 180 -26.89 -44.60 1.36
CA ASP A 180 -28.23 -44.98 1.84
C ASP A 180 -28.66 -44.19 3.08
N LYS A 181 -27.80 -43.31 3.61
CA LYS A 181 -28.08 -42.46 4.77
C LYS A 181 -28.70 -41.14 4.31
N GLU A 182 -29.89 -40.85 4.82
CA GLU A 182 -30.51 -39.53 4.70
C GLU A 182 -29.93 -38.56 5.73
N GLU A 183 -29.46 -37.41 5.26
CA GLU A 183 -28.92 -36.32 6.07
C GLU A 183 -29.61 -35.00 5.69
N ALA A 184 -30.05 -34.26 6.71
CA ALA A 184 -30.63 -32.93 6.50
C ALA A 184 -29.55 -31.94 6.01
N PRO A 185 -29.91 -30.98 5.13
CA PRO A 185 -28.98 -29.95 4.67
C PRO A 185 -28.35 -29.17 5.83
N ARG A 186 -27.02 -29.10 5.86
CA ARG A 186 -26.25 -28.34 6.87
C ARG A 186 -25.08 -27.60 6.23
N ILE A 187 -24.64 -26.53 6.88
CA ILE A 187 -23.42 -25.81 6.51
C ILE A 187 -22.43 -25.93 7.66
N ALA A 188 -21.21 -26.36 7.37
CA ALA A 188 -20.06 -26.20 8.24
C ALA A 188 -19.21 -25.04 7.71
N LEU A 189 -18.76 -24.15 8.60
CA LEU A 189 -17.83 -23.07 8.26
C LEU A 189 -16.45 -23.44 8.80
N GLN A 190 -15.45 -23.33 7.94
CA GLN A 190 -14.06 -23.50 8.29
C GLN A 190 -13.32 -22.21 7.95
N ARG A 191 -12.82 -21.53 8.99
CA ARG A 191 -11.94 -20.39 8.81
C ARG A 191 -10.52 -20.88 8.59
N GLU A 192 -9.93 -20.41 7.50
CA GLU A 192 -8.52 -20.57 7.24
C GLU A 192 -7.77 -19.38 7.82
N GLU A 193 -6.67 -19.67 8.50
CA GLU A 193 -5.73 -18.62 8.78
C GLU A 193 -5.15 -18.18 7.43
N LYS A 194 -5.34 -16.90 7.10
CA LYS A 194 -4.52 -16.27 6.07
C LYS A 194 -3.09 -16.30 6.59
N LYS A 195 -2.38 -17.39 6.34
CA LYS A 195 -0.92 -17.41 6.36
C LYS A 195 -0.56 -16.29 5.41
N SER A 196 -0.12 -15.15 5.94
CA SER A 196 0.63 -14.18 5.15
C SER A 196 1.56 -15.01 4.29
N GLY A 197 1.64 -14.78 2.97
CA GLY A 197 2.46 -15.58 2.05
C GLY A 197 3.95 -15.72 2.40
N TRP A 198 4.36 -15.27 3.57
CA TRP A 198 5.39 -15.87 4.40
C TRP A 198 4.92 -17.18 5.09
N SER A 199 4.81 -18.27 4.32
CA SER A 199 4.97 -19.60 4.90
C SER A 199 6.47 -19.84 5.11
N GLY A 200 6.92 -19.71 6.37
CA GLY A 200 8.28 -20.07 6.79
C GLY A 200 8.54 -21.58 6.77
N GLU A 201 8.09 -22.29 5.73
CA GLU A 201 8.67 -23.57 5.36
C GLU A 201 9.69 -23.29 4.26
N ILE A 202 10.95 -23.21 4.68
CA ILE A 202 12.10 -23.28 3.78
C ILE A 202 12.09 -24.71 3.24
N GLU A 203 11.45 -24.96 2.10
CA GLU A 203 12.02 -25.95 1.21
C GLU A 203 13.42 -25.43 0.86
N PRO A 204 14.50 -26.20 1.07
CA PRO A 204 15.83 -25.74 0.74
C PRO A 204 15.90 -25.57 -0.78
N SER A 205 15.76 -24.33 -1.25
CA SER A 205 16.05 -23.93 -2.63
C SER A 205 17.55 -24.01 -2.97
N LEU A 206 18.35 -24.59 -2.08
CA LEU A 206 19.78 -24.74 -2.20
C LEU A 206 20.10 -26.17 -2.68
N PRO A 207 20.78 -26.32 -3.82
CA PRO A 207 21.32 -27.61 -4.23
C PRO A 207 22.21 -28.22 -3.14
N GLU A 208 22.14 -29.53 -2.93
CA GLU A 208 22.95 -30.28 -1.94
C GLU A 208 24.48 -30.07 -2.06
N TYR A 209 24.95 -29.51 -3.18
CA TYR A 209 26.37 -29.26 -3.42
C TYR A 209 26.86 -27.89 -2.94
N LEU A 210 25.98 -27.02 -2.42
CA LEU A 210 26.44 -25.74 -1.89
C LEU A 210 27.23 -25.97 -0.59
N PRO A 211 28.46 -25.43 -0.49
CA PRO A 211 29.28 -25.63 0.69
C PRO A 211 28.61 -25.02 1.92
N ASP A 212 28.76 -25.66 3.07
CA ASP A 212 28.39 -25.13 4.38
C ASP A 212 29.16 -23.82 4.62
N LEU A 213 28.53 -22.70 4.24
CA LEU A 213 29.10 -21.37 4.40
C LEU A 213 28.97 -21.00 5.88
N ARG A 214 30.07 -21.12 6.62
CA ARG A 214 30.24 -20.63 8.01
C ARG A 214 30.05 -19.11 8.18
N PHE A 215 29.60 -18.41 7.14
CA PHE A 215 29.31 -16.98 7.15
C PHE A 215 27.82 -16.80 6.88
N HIS A 216 27.04 -16.67 7.95
CA HIS A 216 25.83 -15.86 7.87
C HIS A 216 26.28 -14.44 7.59
N LEU A 217 25.71 -13.76 6.59
CA LEU A 217 25.78 -12.29 6.55
C LEU A 217 25.28 -11.82 7.90
N THR A 218 26.19 -11.31 8.72
CA THR A 218 26.00 -11.19 10.17
C THR A 218 24.81 -10.27 10.45
N ALA A 219 23.63 -10.84 10.68
CA ALA A 219 22.57 -10.16 11.40
C ALA A 219 23.15 -9.88 12.79
N ARG A 220 23.53 -8.62 13.06
CA ARG A 220 23.84 -8.22 14.44
C ARG A 220 22.59 -8.53 15.26
N PRO A 221 22.71 -9.08 16.49
CA PRO A 221 21.55 -9.25 17.35
C PRO A 221 20.79 -7.92 17.43
N TRP A 222 19.59 -7.89 16.86
CA TRP A 222 18.79 -6.67 16.88
C TRP A 222 18.31 -6.44 18.32
N ARG A 223 18.19 -5.17 18.68
CA ARG A 223 17.59 -4.74 19.93
C ARG A 223 16.67 -3.57 19.65
N PRO A 224 15.52 -3.47 20.34
CA PRO A 224 14.69 -2.27 20.30
C PRO A 224 15.55 -1.03 20.49
N ALA A 225 15.38 -0.06 19.59
CA ALA A 225 16.05 1.23 19.66
C ALA A 225 15.56 1.96 20.89
N ASN A 226 14.28 1.78 21.24
CA ASN A 226 13.58 2.50 22.29
C ASN A 226 13.86 4.00 22.21
N ALA A 227 13.95 4.55 20.99
CA ALA A 227 14.27 5.95 20.82
C ALA A 227 13.12 6.77 21.43
N PRO A 228 13.38 7.52 22.52
CA PRO A 228 12.32 8.24 23.20
C PRO A 228 11.86 9.38 22.30
N ARG A 229 10.55 9.66 22.34
CA ARG A 229 9.93 10.84 21.72
C ARG A 229 10.73 12.13 21.97
N SER A 230 11.32 12.25 23.17
CA SER A 230 12.15 13.40 23.56
C SER A 230 13.39 13.62 22.70
N GLU A 231 14.00 12.57 22.13
CA GLU A 231 15.18 12.73 21.26
C GLU A 231 14.82 13.53 20.00
N VAL A 232 13.68 13.23 19.38
CA VAL A 232 13.20 13.94 18.18
C VAL A 232 12.84 15.38 18.54
N VAL A 233 12.16 15.58 19.67
CA VAL A 233 11.82 16.92 20.19
C VAL A 233 13.08 17.75 20.43
N ASP A 234 14.11 17.19 21.06
CA ASP A 234 15.37 17.90 21.33
C ASP A 234 16.15 18.25 20.05
N GLN A 235 16.13 17.36 19.07
CA GLN A 235 16.74 17.62 17.76
C GLN A 235 16.03 18.77 17.04
N MET A 236 14.69 18.74 17.01
CA MET A 236 13.87 19.78 16.39
C MET A 236 14.01 21.12 17.11
N ASP A 237 14.02 21.12 18.45
CA ASP A 237 14.20 22.32 19.28
C ASP A 237 15.54 23.02 18.93
N ARG A 238 16.65 22.29 18.88
CA ARG A 238 17.94 22.87 18.48
C ARG A 238 17.91 23.47 17.08
N ALA A 239 17.33 22.76 16.12
CA ALA A 239 17.28 23.21 14.74
C ALA A 239 16.37 24.43 14.56
N ILE A 240 15.19 24.46 15.20
CA ILE A 240 14.27 25.58 15.07
C ILE A 240 14.80 26.86 15.74
N HIS A 241 15.52 26.73 16.88
CA HIS A 241 16.22 27.86 17.49
C HIS A 241 17.39 28.35 16.64
N ALA A 242 18.05 27.47 15.90
CA ALA A 242 19.07 27.86 14.93
C ALA A 242 18.44 28.54 13.68
N MET A 243 17.20 28.20 13.32
CA MET A 243 16.47 28.87 12.24
C MET A 243 15.85 30.21 12.67
N SER A 244 15.48 30.39 13.94
CA SER A 244 14.72 31.57 14.39
C SER A 244 15.41 32.92 14.11
N PRO A 245 16.75 33.08 14.18
CA PRO A 245 17.43 34.33 13.83
C PRO A 245 17.35 34.68 12.33
N LEU A 246 16.93 33.73 11.49
CA LEU A 246 16.74 33.95 10.06
C LEU A 246 15.41 34.67 9.74
N GLN A 247 14.53 34.84 10.73
CA GLN A 247 13.28 35.56 10.54
C GLN A 247 13.55 37.06 10.33
N PHE A 248 13.08 37.59 9.21
CA PHE A 248 13.12 39.02 8.94
C PHE A 248 12.12 39.77 9.83
N TRP A 249 12.62 40.83 10.46
CA TRP A 249 11.83 41.78 11.23
C TRP A 249 12.39 43.19 11.07
N ASP A 250 11.54 44.10 10.60
CA ASP A 250 11.80 45.53 10.48
C ASP A 250 11.15 46.25 11.67
N GLU A 251 11.96 46.68 12.64
CA GLU A 251 11.48 47.38 13.84
C GLU A 251 10.94 48.78 13.52
N ASP A 252 11.47 49.42 12.47
CA ASP A 252 11.10 50.77 12.06
C ASP A 252 9.82 50.77 11.18
N ASP A 253 9.53 49.66 10.51
CA ASP A 253 8.28 49.42 9.78
C ASP A 253 7.62 48.09 10.21
N PRO A 254 6.87 48.07 11.32
CA PRO A 254 6.09 46.90 11.73
C PRO A 254 5.07 46.43 10.69
N GLY A 255 4.67 47.31 9.75
CA GLY A 255 3.77 47.02 8.64
C GLY A 255 4.45 46.42 7.40
N ASN A 256 5.77 46.25 7.41
CA ASN A 256 6.53 45.72 6.29
C ASN A 256 6.00 44.33 5.90
N VAL A 257 5.59 44.18 4.65
CA VAL A 257 4.99 42.93 4.13
C VAL A 257 5.92 41.72 4.21
N LYS A 258 7.23 41.93 4.39
CA LYS A 258 8.23 40.87 4.57
C LYS A 258 8.38 40.42 6.02
N ASN A 259 7.84 41.15 7.00
CA ASN A 259 7.95 40.80 8.41
C ASN A 259 7.41 39.39 8.65
N GLY A 260 8.20 38.56 9.33
CA GLY A 260 7.89 37.16 9.58
C GLY A 260 8.46 36.16 8.57
N ALA A 261 8.97 36.61 7.42
CA ALA A 261 9.59 35.74 6.42
C ALA A 261 10.89 35.11 6.95
N ILE A 262 11.08 33.81 6.69
CA ILE A 262 12.35 33.13 6.98
C ILE A 262 13.27 33.31 5.78
N ILE A 263 14.36 34.06 5.97
CA ILE A 263 15.29 34.44 4.92
C ILE A 263 16.44 33.44 4.90
N ASP A 264 16.68 32.85 3.73
CA ASP A 264 17.82 31.95 3.57
C ASP A 264 19.14 32.71 3.80
N PRO A 265 20.04 32.19 4.65
CA PRO A 265 21.26 32.88 5.02
C PRO A 265 22.28 33.01 3.88
N PHE A 266 22.14 32.24 2.79
CA PHE A 266 23.08 32.24 1.67
C PHE A 266 22.45 32.74 0.36
N ASP A 267 21.14 32.57 0.18
CA ASP A 267 20.41 33.17 -0.94
C ASP A 267 19.88 34.58 -0.63
N HIS A 268 19.90 34.99 0.64
CA HIS A 268 19.48 36.31 1.12
C HIS A 268 18.05 36.71 0.72
N LYS A 269 17.19 35.71 0.54
CA LYS A 269 15.77 35.88 0.23
C LYS A 269 14.93 34.80 0.88
N GLU A 270 13.62 35.01 0.92
CA GLU A 270 12.68 33.93 1.21
C GLU A 270 12.77 32.88 0.09
N VAL A 271 13.01 31.63 0.45
CA VAL A 271 13.12 30.51 -0.51
C VAL A 271 11.92 29.59 -0.33
N GLN A 272 11.10 29.48 -1.37
CA GLN A 272 9.95 28.58 -1.46
C GLN A 272 9.09 28.57 -0.17
N TYR A 273 9.01 27.44 0.52
CA TYR A 273 8.10 27.14 1.63
C TYR A 273 8.75 27.21 3.02
N GLY A 274 9.92 27.84 3.19
CA GLY A 274 10.58 27.93 4.50
C GLY A 274 9.71 28.54 5.61
N THR A 275 9.01 29.63 5.30
CA THR A 275 8.17 30.37 6.26
C THR A 275 6.96 29.60 6.81
N PRO A 276 6.06 29.01 5.99
CA PRO A 276 4.94 28.23 6.53
C PRO A 276 5.41 27.00 7.31
N LEU A 277 6.53 26.37 6.91
CA LEU A 277 7.07 25.22 7.62
C LEU A 277 7.66 25.62 8.98
N PHE A 278 8.36 26.75 9.08
CA PHE A 278 8.82 27.28 10.37
C PHE A 278 7.66 27.43 11.36
N ALA A 279 6.55 28.04 10.94
CA ALA A 279 5.36 28.20 11.78
C ALA A 279 4.81 26.84 12.26
N PHE A 280 4.68 25.87 11.36
CA PHE A 280 4.20 24.52 11.70
C PHE A 280 5.14 23.77 12.66
N ASN A 281 6.45 23.90 12.48
CA ASN A 281 7.44 23.27 13.33
C ASN A 281 7.43 23.85 14.75
N VAL A 282 7.37 25.18 14.88
CA VAL A 282 7.22 25.82 16.20
C VAL A 282 5.88 25.46 16.83
N ALA A 283 4.79 25.40 16.08
CA ALA A 283 3.48 24.97 16.58
C ALA A 283 3.57 23.57 17.21
N THR A 284 4.21 22.63 16.53
CA THR A 284 4.40 21.27 17.02
C THR A 284 5.23 21.25 18.31
N LEU A 285 6.33 22.00 18.37
CA LEU A 285 7.16 22.08 19.58
C LEU A 285 6.44 22.75 20.77
N LEU A 286 5.60 23.75 20.52
CA LEU A 286 4.75 24.36 21.55
C LEU A 286 3.76 23.36 22.14
N ARG A 287 3.19 22.47 21.30
CA ARG A 287 2.33 21.38 21.75
C ARG A 287 3.07 20.37 22.63
N GLU A 288 4.37 20.18 22.40
CA GLU A 288 5.27 19.40 23.24
C GLU A 288 5.77 20.16 24.48
N GLY A 289 5.29 21.39 24.72
CA GLY A 289 5.69 22.21 25.87
C GLY A 289 7.09 22.83 25.73
N ARG A 290 7.57 23.02 24.49
CA ARG A 290 8.89 23.58 24.16
C ARG A 290 8.76 24.89 23.37
N CYS A 291 9.87 25.62 23.24
CA CYS A 291 9.97 26.84 22.40
C CYS A 291 8.96 27.95 22.74
N ALA A 292 8.63 28.15 24.02
CA ALA A 292 7.70 29.20 24.46
C ALA A 292 8.20 30.63 24.12
N ASP A 293 9.50 30.80 23.97
CA ASP A 293 10.17 32.01 23.49
C ASP A 293 9.94 32.28 21.99
N LEU A 294 9.56 31.26 21.22
CA LEU A 294 9.29 31.36 19.77
C LEU A 294 7.82 31.55 19.41
N VAL A 295 6.93 31.78 20.39
CA VAL A 295 5.49 31.97 20.18
C VAL A 295 5.19 33.15 19.23
N GLU A 296 5.73 34.34 19.49
CA GLU A 296 5.51 35.49 18.61
C GLU A 296 6.22 35.34 17.25
N PRO A 297 7.48 34.84 17.16
CA PRO A 297 8.08 34.46 15.89
C PRO A 297 7.20 33.52 15.04
N ALA A 298 6.55 32.52 15.65
CA ALA A 298 5.65 31.62 14.94
C ALA A 298 4.39 32.34 14.43
N ALA A 299 3.80 33.22 15.25
CA ALA A 299 2.66 34.03 14.85
C ALA A 299 3.00 34.96 13.67
N ARG A 300 4.17 35.59 13.66
CA ARG A 300 4.63 36.42 12.53
C ARG A 300 4.88 35.61 11.26
N ALA A 301 5.44 34.41 11.39
CA ALA A 301 5.59 33.52 10.24
C ALA A 301 4.23 33.14 9.63
N MET A 302 3.20 32.92 10.45
CA MET A 302 1.82 32.74 9.97
C MET A 302 1.23 33.99 9.34
N ASP A 303 1.46 35.18 9.92
CA ASP A 303 1.03 36.45 9.33
C ASP A 303 1.59 36.59 7.91
N ARG A 304 2.90 36.33 7.74
CA ARG A 304 3.58 36.35 6.44
C ARG A 304 3.06 35.28 5.49
N ALA A 305 3.08 34.01 5.89
CA ALA A 305 2.73 32.90 5.00
C ALA A 305 1.28 32.98 4.50
N THR A 306 0.35 33.39 5.36
CA THR A 306 -1.06 33.57 4.94
C THR A 306 -1.25 34.80 4.06
N LEU A 307 -0.52 35.89 4.32
CA LEU A 307 -0.52 37.09 3.46
C LEU A 307 0.00 36.75 2.06
N ASP A 308 1.07 35.96 1.99
CA ASP A 308 1.73 35.57 0.76
C ASP A 308 0.75 34.87 -0.21
N ILE A 309 -0.06 33.94 0.30
CA ILE A 309 -1.07 33.27 -0.53
C ILE A 309 -2.27 34.16 -0.88
N SER A 310 -2.59 35.19 -0.08
CA SER A 310 -3.75 36.06 -0.36
C SER A 310 -3.44 37.14 -1.38
N ASP A 311 -2.21 37.65 -1.38
CA ASP A 311 -1.81 38.82 -2.15
C ASP A 311 -1.26 38.46 -3.54
N GLY A 312 -0.75 37.26 -3.72
CA GLY A 312 -0.13 36.84 -4.98
C GLY A 312 0.06 35.34 -5.07
N PRO A 313 0.82 34.88 -6.08
CA PRO A 313 1.35 33.54 -6.02
C PRO A 313 2.19 33.39 -4.76
N ALA A 314 2.07 32.24 -4.10
CA ALA A 314 2.97 31.91 -2.99
C ALA A 314 4.42 32.00 -3.47
N ASN A 315 5.34 32.26 -2.54
CA ASN A 315 6.74 32.50 -2.82
C ASN A 315 7.34 31.43 -3.76
N ASP A 316 8.09 31.91 -4.77
CA ASP A 316 8.65 31.12 -5.87
C ASP A 316 7.64 30.22 -6.63
N TRP A 317 6.32 30.46 -6.55
CA TRP A 317 5.26 29.58 -7.05
C TRP A 317 5.28 28.16 -6.44
N HIS A 318 5.40 28.06 -5.11
CA HIS A 318 5.42 26.76 -4.39
C HIS A 318 4.25 26.57 -3.40
N GLY A 319 3.09 27.16 -3.69
CA GLY A 319 1.96 27.20 -2.75
C GLY A 319 1.42 25.82 -2.32
N GLU A 320 1.66 24.78 -3.10
CA GLU A 320 1.30 23.38 -2.79
C GLU A 320 1.85 22.93 -1.43
N PHE A 321 3.02 23.45 -1.04
CA PHE A 321 3.71 23.12 0.20
C PHE A 321 3.25 23.98 1.38
N PHE A 322 2.48 25.05 1.14
CA PHE A 322 2.07 26.00 2.17
C PHE A 322 0.83 25.50 2.93
N CYS A 323 -0.17 25.00 2.19
CA CYS A 323 -1.51 24.77 2.74
C CYS A 323 -1.52 23.83 3.94
N ALA A 324 -0.94 22.64 3.80
CA ALA A 324 -0.99 21.64 4.86
C ALA A 324 -0.34 22.13 6.15
N ALA A 325 0.84 22.75 6.03
CA ALA A 325 1.56 23.32 7.16
C ALA A 325 0.76 24.44 7.84
N MET A 326 0.20 25.38 7.08
CA MET A 326 -0.60 26.47 7.64
C MET A 326 -1.88 25.98 8.31
N VAL A 327 -2.62 25.03 7.71
CA VAL A 327 -3.83 24.47 8.36
C VAL A 327 -3.46 23.78 9.66
N LYS A 328 -2.44 22.91 9.65
CA LYS A 328 -1.98 22.20 10.86
C LYS A 328 -1.49 23.18 11.94
N ALA A 329 -0.76 24.23 11.57
CA ALA A 329 -0.31 25.27 12.50
C ALA A 329 -1.48 26.06 13.10
N ILE A 330 -2.47 26.47 12.29
CA ILE A 330 -3.68 27.17 12.77
C ILE A 330 -4.39 26.32 13.83
N ARG A 331 -4.65 25.03 13.55
CA ARG A 331 -5.31 24.13 14.51
C ARG A 331 -4.62 24.13 15.87
N VAL A 332 -3.28 24.04 15.88
CA VAL A 332 -2.50 24.06 17.13
C VAL A 332 -2.51 25.44 17.81
N PHE A 333 -2.41 26.54 17.05
CA PHE A 333 -2.44 27.89 17.63
C PHE A 333 -3.81 28.25 18.23
N GLU A 334 -4.90 27.71 17.66
CA GLU A 334 -6.24 27.82 18.27
C GLU A 334 -6.32 27.09 19.60
N ASP A 335 -5.82 25.86 19.68
CA ASP A 335 -5.76 25.09 20.93
C ASP A 335 -4.92 25.83 22.01
N LEU A 336 -3.90 26.56 21.57
CA LEU A 336 -2.98 27.31 22.43
C LEU A 336 -3.41 28.76 22.73
N GLN A 337 -4.54 29.21 22.19
CA GLN A 337 -4.99 30.61 22.33
C GLN A 337 -5.09 31.06 23.80
N ASN A 338 -5.62 30.22 24.68
CA ASN A 338 -5.77 30.55 26.10
C ASN A 338 -4.42 30.66 26.82
N SER A 339 -3.41 29.92 26.37
CA SER A 339 -2.06 29.93 26.94
C SER A 339 -1.26 31.14 26.47
N TYR A 340 -1.51 31.60 25.24
CA TYR A 340 -0.78 32.72 24.61
C TYR A 340 -1.71 33.76 23.97
N PRO A 341 -2.63 34.38 24.73
CA PRO A 341 -3.69 35.22 24.18
C PRO A 341 -3.20 36.50 23.51
N LYS A 342 -1.96 36.92 23.80
CA LYS A 342 -1.32 38.09 23.17
C LYS A 342 -0.81 37.80 21.76
N ALA A 343 -0.31 36.59 21.53
CA ALA A 343 0.26 36.20 20.24
C ALA A 343 -0.83 35.66 19.29
N PHE A 344 -1.78 34.89 19.83
CA PHE A 344 -2.87 34.25 19.08
C PHE A 344 -4.21 34.96 19.34
N THR A 345 -4.26 36.25 19.04
CA THR A 345 -5.49 37.02 19.23
C THR A 345 -6.63 36.51 18.32
N PRO A 346 -7.91 36.66 18.74
CA PRO A 346 -9.04 36.31 17.88
C PRO A 346 -8.99 36.95 16.49
N GLU A 347 -8.52 38.20 16.41
CA GLU A 347 -8.41 38.95 15.15
C GLU A 347 -7.34 38.35 14.22
N ARG A 348 -6.21 37.94 14.78
CA ARG A 348 -5.09 37.36 14.03
C ARG A 348 -5.46 35.98 13.50
N LEU A 349 -6.02 35.11 14.34
CA LEU A 349 -6.56 33.80 13.94
C LEU A 349 -7.64 33.95 12.85
N SER A 350 -8.59 34.86 13.04
CA SER A 350 -9.64 35.15 12.05
C SER A 350 -9.06 35.63 10.71
N THR A 351 -8.01 36.45 10.75
CA THR A 351 -7.30 36.93 9.56
C THR A 351 -6.65 35.77 8.79
N TRP A 352 -5.92 34.88 9.49
CA TRP A 352 -5.31 33.69 8.87
C TRP A 352 -6.39 32.81 8.20
N LYS A 353 -7.45 32.49 8.94
CA LYS A 353 -8.58 31.70 8.44
C LYS A 353 -9.25 32.31 7.22
N LYS A 354 -9.41 33.64 7.19
CA LYS A 354 -9.96 34.35 6.03
C LYS A 354 -9.07 34.18 4.80
N ARG A 355 -7.75 34.32 4.96
CA ARG A 355 -6.78 34.17 3.87
C ARG A 355 -6.67 32.72 3.38
N MET A 356 -6.89 31.73 4.26
CA MET A 356 -7.01 30.32 3.88
C MET A 356 -8.18 30.01 2.95
N LYS A 357 -9.11 30.94 2.69
CA LYS A 357 -10.17 30.78 1.68
C LYS A 357 -9.74 31.17 0.27
N THR A 358 -8.50 31.63 0.07
CA THR A 358 -8.01 32.07 -1.24
C THR A 358 -8.09 30.93 -2.26
N PRO A 359 -8.60 31.15 -3.49
CA PRO A 359 -8.66 30.09 -4.49
C PRO A 359 -7.28 29.52 -4.84
N ARG A 360 -7.17 28.19 -4.88
CA ARG A 360 -5.92 27.45 -5.15
C ARG A 360 -5.17 27.95 -6.39
N THR A 361 -5.89 28.34 -7.44
CA THR A 361 -5.34 28.86 -8.71
C THR A 361 -4.57 30.17 -8.58
N ARG A 362 -4.72 30.90 -7.46
CA ARG A 362 -3.98 32.14 -7.23
C ARG A 362 -2.58 31.91 -6.68
N PHE A 363 -2.34 30.79 -6.00
CA PHE A 363 -1.11 30.58 -5.24
C PHE A 363 -0.41 29.25 -5.46
N PHE A 364 -1.08 28.25 -6.04
CA PHE A 364 -0.44 27.04 -6.56
C PHE A 364 0.19 27.27 -7.93
N ASN A 365 1.22 26.48 -8.21
CA ASN A 365 1.72 26.27 -9.56
C ASN A 365 0.94 25.16 -10.26
N MET A 366 -0.19 25.54 -10.86
CA MET A 366 -1.09 24.62 -11.58
C MET A 366 -0.45 23.87 -12.77
N LYS A 367 0.79 24.20 -13.14
CA LYS A 367 1.52 23.54 -14.23
C LYS A 367 2.32 22.32 -13.78
N VAL A 368 2.67 22.23 -12.50
CA VAL A 368 3.44 21.10 -11.96
C VAL A 368 2.47 20.00 -11.52
N LYS A 369 2.71 18.77 -11.99
CA LYS A 369 1.76 17.66 -11.87
C LYS A 369 2.37 16.39 -11.29
N GLN A 370 3.67 16.43 -11.00
CA GLN A 370 4.46 15.37 -10.38
C GLN A 370 4.21 15.35 -8.86
N ASN A 371 5.21 14.96 -8.05
CA ASN A 371 5.10 14.87 -6.59
C ASN A 371 4.41 16.06 -5.89
N TRP A 372 4.58 17.30 -6.37
CA TRP A 372 3.92 18.51 -5.83
C TRP A 372 2.41 18.37 -5.72
N ARG A 373 1.80 17.61 -6.63
CA ARG A 373 0.37 17.36 -6.64
C ARG A 373 -0.09 16.67 -5.36
N THR A 374 0.71 15.79 -4.76
CA THR A 374 0.35 15.13 -3.50
C THR A 374 0.37 16.08 -2.30
N PHE A 375 1.30 17.04 -2.27
CA PHE A 375 1.31 18.13 -1.27
C PHE A 375 0.04 18.98 -1.40
N ALA A 376 -0.33 19.33 -2.63
CA ALA A 376 -1.53 20.08 -2.93
C ALA A 376 -2.81 19.30 -2.52
N MET A 377 -2.87 17.99 -2.84
CA MET A 377 -4.00 17.13 -2.45
C MET A 377 -4.20 17.09 -0.94
N LYS A 378 -3.12 16.93 -0.18
CA LYS A 378 -3.14 16.99 1.28
C LYS A 378 -3.59 18.35 1.81
N GLY A 379 -3.03 19.43 1.27
CA GLY A 379 -3.39 20.79 1.64
C GLY A 379 -4.87 21.11 1.39
N GLU A 380 -5.39 20.72 0.23
CA GLU A 380 -6.80 20.96 -0.13
C GLU A 380 -7.75 20.05 0.65
N TRP A 381 -7.35 18.81 0.97
CA TRP A 381 -8.13 17.98 1.88
C TRP A 381 -8.27 18.65 3.25
N LEU A 382 -7.16 19.08 3.85
CA LEU A 382 -7.21 19.76 5.15
C LEU A 382 -8.02 21.07 5.10
N ARG A 383 -7.98 21.80 3.98
CA ARG A 383 -8.82 22.98 3.79
C ARG A 383 -10.31 22.67 3.65
N GLN A 384 -10.66 21.55 3.03
CA GLN A 384 -12.04 21.04 2.96
C GLN A 384 -12.54 20.70 4.36
N GLN A 385 -11.74 19.98 5.15
CA GLN A 385 -12.11 19.58 6.51
C GLN A 385 -12.43 20.77 7.41
N ASP A 386 -11.64 21.83 7.30
CA ASP A 386 -11.82 23.05 8.11
C ASP A 386 -12.84 24.04 7.50
N GLY A 387 -13.51 23.66 6.40
CA GLY A 387 -14.54 24.47 5.76
C GLY A 387 -14.04 25.73 5.06
N TYR A 388 -12.75 25.78 4.68
CA TYR A 388 -12.22 26.89 3.87
C TYR A 388 -12.63 26.79 2.40
N ILE A 389 -12.89 25.57 1.92
CA ILE A 389 -13.33 25.24 0.56
C ILE A 389 -14.40 24.13 0.62
N SER A 390 -15.08 23.87 -0.51
CA SER A 390 -16.10 22.83 -0.61
C SER A 390 -15.88 21.83 -1.75
N ASP A 391 -14.94 22.11 -2.66
CA ASP A 391 -14.62 21.31 -3.85
C ASP A 391 -13.37 20.43 -3.69
N GLY A 392 -12.78 20.34 -2.47
CA GLY A 392 -11.53 19.64 -2.21
C GLY A 392 -11.54 18.16 -2.60
N VAL A 393 -12.62 17.43 -2.28
CA VAL A 393 -12.76 16.00 -2.62
C VAL A 393 -12.78 15.80 -4.14
N ALA A 394 -13.64 16.53 -4.85
CA ALA A 394 -13.77 16.43 -6.30
C ALA A 394 -12.45 16.77 -7.01
N TRP A 395 -11.72 17.76 -6.51
CA TRP A 395 -10.42 18.13 -7.06
C TRP A 395 -9.33 17.09 -6.79
N ASN A 396 -9.30 16.50 -5.59
CA ASN A 396 -8.37 15.42 -5.25
C ASN A 396 -8.62 14.17 -6.10
N GLU A 397 -9.88 13.79 -6.32
CA GLU A 397 -10.24 12.68 -7.21
C GLU A 397 -9.77 12.92 -8.65
N ALA A 398 -9.93 14.16 -9.15
CA ALA A 398 -9.39 14.53 -10.46
C ALA A 398 -7.85 14.43 -10.50
N CYS A 399 -7.15 14.87 -9.44
CA CYS A 399 -5.70 14.75 -9.33
C CYS A 399 -5.22 13.30 -9.30
N TRP A 400 -6.01 12.39 -8.72
CA TRP A 400 -5.72 10.97 -8.69
C TRP A 400 -5.94 10.30 -10.05
N LEU A 401 -7.14 10.48 -10.64
CA LEU A 401 -7.63 9.65 -11.75
C LEU A 401 -7.31 10.15 -13.16
N LYS A 402 -7.23 11.46 -13.39
CA LYS A 402 -7.18 12.02 -14.75
C LYS A 402 -5.80 11.84 -15.40
N LYS A 403 -5.65 10.73 -16.12
CA LYS A 403 -4.43 10.35 -16.84
C LYS A 403 -3.94 11.43 -17.81
N GLU A 404 -4.82 12.00 -18.62
CA GLU A 404 -4.48 13.08 -19.55
C GLU A 404 -3.97 14.36 -18.86
N GLU A 405 -4.22 14.48 -17.55
CA GLU A 405 -3.69 15.53 -16.71
C GLU A 405 -2.52 15.07 -15.82
N GLY A 406 -1.89 13.91 -16.05
CA GLY A 406 -0.81 13.40 -15.21
C GLY A 406 -1.31 12.95 -13.83
N GLY A 407 -2.34 12.10 -13.82
CA GLY A 407 -2.97 11.58 -12.60
C GLY A 407 -1.97 10.85 -11.71
N GLN A 408 -2.11 10.96 -10.38
CA GLN A 408 -1.17 10.30 -9.47
C GLN A 408 -1.27 8.77 -9.51
N ARG A 409 -2.46 8.23 -9.81
CA ARG A 409 -2.70 6.79 -9.92
C ARG A 409 -1.77 6.09 -10.91
N GLU A 410 -1.59 6.66 -12.10
CA GLU A 410 -0.74 6.05 -13.13
C GLU A 410 0.75 6.07 -12.78
N ARG A 411 1.18 7.01 -11.93
CA ARG A 411 2.58 7.13 -11.49
C ARG A 411 2.95 6.02 -10.51
N PHE A 412 2.03 5.63 -9.64
CA PHE A 412 2.21 4.46 -8.77
C PHE A 412 2.03 3.15 -9.52
N ARG A 413 1.05 3.07 -10.44
CA ARG A 413 0.71 1.83 -11.14
C ARG A 413 1.59 1.49 -12.33
N ARG A 414 2.58 2.31 -12.67
CA ARG A 414 3.37 2.14 -13.88
C ARG A 414 4.10 0.79 -13.96
N ASP A 415 4.62 0.31 -12.83
CA ASP A 415 5.25 -1.02 -12.72
C ASP A 415 4.33 -2.14 -13.19
N LEU A 416 3.04 -2.02 -12.88
CA LEU A 416 2.00 -2.97 -13.28
C LEU A 416 1.47 -2.69 -14.69
N ASP A 417 0.95 -1.48 -14.92
CA ASP A 417 0.15 -1.15 -16.09
C ASP A 417 1.01 -0.97 -17.36
N LEU A 418 2.26 -0.53 -17.23
CA LEU A 418 3.16 -0.30 -18.37
C LEU A 418 4.24 -1.39 -18.47
N TYR A 419 4.94 -1.67 -17.36
CA TYR A 419 6.11 -2.56 -17.37
C TYR A 419 5.77 -4.02 -17.06
N GLN A 420 4.57 -4.31 -16.53
CA GLN A 420 4.12 -5.66 -16.18
C GLN A 420 5.09 -6.41 -15.24
N LEU A 421 5.83 -5.69 -14.40
CA LEU A 421 6.83 -6.23 -13.48
C LEU A 421 6.19 -7.10 -12.42
N LYS A 422 6.75 -8.27 -12.08
CA LYS A 422 6.31 -9.09 -10.95
C LYS A 422 7.47 -9.31 -9.98
N PRO A 423 7.33 -9.03 -8.66
CA PRO A 423 6.15 -8.47 -8.00
C PRO A 423 5.89 -7.00 -8.38
N HIS A 424 4.65 -6.53 -8.22
CA HIS A 424 4.26 -5.14 -8.49
C HIS A 424 4.53 -4.27 -7.26
N TRP A 425 5.67 -3.56 -7.21
CA TRP A 425 6.05 -2.80 -6.00
C TRP A 425 5.30 -1.48 -5.84
N PHE A 426 4.68 -1.01 -6.93
CA PHE A 426 3.95 0.26 -7.00
C PHE A 426 4.80 1.46 -6.60
N PHE A 427 6.10 1.46 -6.88
CA PHE A 427 6.92 2.65 -6.59
C PHE A 427 6.46 3.83 -7.43
N TYR A 428 6.54 5.03 -6.86
CA TYR A 428 6.12 6.25 -7.53
C TYR A 428 7.15 6.65 -8.59
N HIS A 429 6.67 6.86 -9.82
CA HIS A 429 7.49 7.38 -10.92
C HIS A 429 7.22 8.87 -11.14
N ASP A 430 8.24 9.70 -10.90
CA ASP A 430 8.10 11.17 -10.93
C ASP A 430 8.43 11.74 -12.33
N ASP A 431 9.20 11.03 -13.16
CA ASP A 431 9.65 11.45 -14.50
C ASP A 431 10.55 12.70 -14.53
N THR A 432 11.11 13.10 -13.39
CA THR A 432 11.99 14.28 -13.34
C THR A 432 13.48 13.96 -13.37
N ALA A 433 13.86 12.68 -13.35
CA ALA A 433 15.24 12.22 -13.52
C ALA A 433 15.31 10.76 -13.96
N ASP A 434 16.47 10.39 -14.51
CA ASP A 434 16.89 9.01 -14.79
C ASP A 434 18.29 8.80 -14.14
N PRO A 435 18.46 7.91 -13.15
CA PRO A 435 17.44 7.02 -12.59
C PRO A 435 16.32 7.76 -11.86
N GLU A 436 15.18 7.08 -11.70
CA GLU A 436 14.01 7.58 -10.97
C GLU A 436 14.32 7.95 -9.51
N THR A 437 13.46 8.78 -8.93
CA THR A 437 13.73 9.42 -7.64
C THR A 437 13.01 8.74 -6.48
N PHE A 438 13.76 7.99 -5.67
CA PHE A 438 13.20 7.27 -4.51
C PHE A 438 12.72 8.20 -3.39
N ALA A 439 13.31 9.39 -3.25
CA ALA A 439 12.86 10.41 -2.29
C ALA A 439 11.41 10.85 -2.55
N TYR A 440 11.00 10.93 -3.82
CA TYR A 440 9.67 11.37 -4.21
C TYR A 440 8.62 10.28 -3.99
N ASN A 441 9.02 9.01 -3.99
CA ASN A 441 8.18 7.93 -3.50
C ASN A 441 7.80 8.11 -2.02
N GLY A 442 8.78 8.45 -1.17
CA GLY A 442 8.52 8.75 0.24
C GLY A 442 7.60 9.96 0.42
N ALA A 443 7.87 11.05 -0.31
CA ALA A 443 7.03 12.26 -0.24
C ALA A 443 5.58 12.03 -0.68
N THR A 444 5.36 11.32 -1.78
CA THR A 444 4.01 11.10 -2.30
C THR A 444 3.21 10.15 -1.44
N THR A 445 3.83 9.07 -0.95
CA THR A 445 3.19 8.13 -0.03
C THR A 445 2.85 8.78 1.31
N ALA A 446 3.77 9.52 1.93
CA ALA A 446 3.52 10.24 3.19
C ALA A 446 2.34 11.21 3.07
N ASN A 447 2.30 12.04 2.03
CA ASN A 447 1.25 13.05 1.86
C ASN A 447 -0.15 12.43 1.67
N LEU A 448 -0.23 11.39 0.84
CA LEU A 448 -1.49 10.71 0.59
C LEU A 448 -1.95 9.91 1.82
N LEU A 449 -1.03 9.24 2.52
CA LEU A 449 -1.36 8.47 3.72
C LEU A 449 -1.83 9.38 4.88
N ASP A 450 -1.17 10.52 5.10
CA ASP A 450 -1.64 11.52 6.09
C ASP A 450 -3.05 12.02 5.76
N SER A 451 -3.38 12.17 4.47
CA SER A 451 -4.74 12.54 4.04
C SER A 451 -5.75 11.44 4.37
N LEU A 452 -5.42 10.17 4.07
CA LEU A 452 -6.25 9.01 4.37
C LEU A 452 -6.47 8.84 5.88
N LEU A 453 -5.41 8.91 6.69
CA LEU A 453 -5.49 8.81 8.15
C LEU A 453 -6.19 10.00 8.80
N SER A 454 -6.15 11.17 8.16
CA SER A 454 -6.95 12.32 8.56
C SER A 454 -8.42 12.20 8.15
N GLY A 455 -8.82 11.12 7.46
CA GLY A 455 -10.22 10.80 7.15
C GLY A 455 -10.67 11.17 5.74
N TYR A 456 -9.75 11.24 4.77
CA TYR A 456 -10.13 11.47 3.36
C TYR A 456 -11.19 10.45 2.91
N ASP A 457 -12.32 10.96 2.42
CA ASP A 457 -13.54 10.21 2.16
C ASP A 457 -13.91 10.15 0.66
N GLY A 458 -12.94 10.43 -0.22
CA GLY A 458 -13.13 10.33 -1.65
C GLY A 458 -13.32 8.87 -2.14
N PRO A 459 -14.03 8.64 -3.26
CA PRO A 459 -14.22 7.32 -3.86
C PRO A 459 -12.94 6.51 -4.08
N SER A 460 -11.79 7.16 -4.31
CA SER A 460 -10.51 6.50 -4.56
C SER A 460 -9.72 6.19 -3.28
N ALA A 461 -10.27 6.48 -2.08
CA ALA A 461 -9.56 6.33 -0.81
C ALA A 461 -9.03 4.91 -0.58
N GLN A 462 -9.86 3.88 -0.81
CA GLN A 462 -9.44 2.49 -0.63
C GLN A 462 -8.34 2.09 -1.62
N GLU A 463 -8.48 2.44 -2.90
CA GLU A 463 -7.44 2.14 -3.91
C GLU A 463 -6.11 2.82 -3.56
N MET A 464 -6.15 4.09 -3.13
CA MET A 464 -4.96 4.81 -2.66
C MET A 464 -4.31 4.10 -1.48
N GLN A 465 -5.10 3.69 -0.48
CA GLN A 465 -4.60 2.97 0.68
C GLN A 465 -3.94 1.64 0.30
N ASP A 466 -4.57 0.85 -0.57
CA ASP A 466 -4.05 -0.46 -0.99
C ASP A 466 -2.70 -0.31 -1.71
N ILE A 467 -2.61 0.65 -2.64
CA ILE A 467 -1.39 0.95 -3.40
C ILE A 467 -0.27 1.43 -2.45
N ILE A 468 -0.57 2.39 -1.56
CA ILE A 468 0.42 2.96 -0.64
C ILE A 468 0.88 1.91 0.38
N SER A 469 -0.03 1.07 0.88
CA SER A 469 0.29 0.00 1.82
C SER A 469 1.25 -1.02 1.19
N HIS A 470 1.00 -1.41 -0.07
CA HIS A 470 1.90 -2.29 -0.80
C HIS A 470 3.26 -1.64 -1.07
N ASN A 471 3.25 -0.38 -1.48
CA ASN A 471 4.45 0.41 -1.72
C ASN A 471 5.33 0.53 -0.47
N LEU A 472 4.76 0.87 0.69
CA LEU A 472 5.54 1.04 1.92
C LEU A 472 6.06 -0.29 2.47
N ARG A 473 5.35 -1.41 2.24
CA ARG A 473 5.90 -2.76 2.46
C ARG A 473 7.14 -3.00 1.61
N ALA A 474 7.09 -2.66 0.31
CA ALA A 474 8.25 -2.78 -0.57
C ALA A 474 9.38 -1.79 -0.21
N SER A 475 9.04 -0.56 0.18
CA SER A 475 10.00 0.47 0.59
C SER A 475 10.77 0.07 1.84
N LEU A 476 10.14 -0.64 2.78
CA LEU A 476 10.81 -1.20 3.95
C LEU A 476 11.94 -2.16 3.55
N LEU A 477 11.77 -2.89 2.44
CA LEU A 477 12.80 -3.78 1.90
C LEU A 477 13.99 -3.00 1.30
N MET A 478 13.81 -1.72 0.97
CA MET A 478 14.85 -0.93 0.32
C MET A 478 15.76 -0.20 1.32
N LEU A 479 15.43 -0.21 2.62
CA LEU A 479 16.28 0.40 3.63
C LEU A 479 17.64 -0.28 3.71
N SER A 480 18.68 0.52 3.90
CA SER A 480 20.05 0.01 4.08
C SER A 480 20.16 -0.86 5.35
N GLY A 481 21.27 -1.59 5.49
CA GLY A 481 21.56 -2.34 6.72
C GLY A 481 21.74 -1.44 7.96
N SER A 482 21.94 -0.14 7.76
CA SER A 482 21.94 0.91 8.80
C SER A 482 20.58 1.61 8.97
N GLY A 483 19.58 1.25 8.15
CA GLY A 483 18.23 1.82 8.15
C GLY A 483 18.10 3.18 7.46
N GLU A 484 19.05 3.56 6.62
CA GLU A 484 18.94 4.77 5.78
C GLU A 484 18.00 4.53 4.61
N ALA A 485 17.27 5.57 4.18
CA ALA A 485 16.59 5.55 2.90
C ALA A 485 17.65 5.52 1.78
N PRO A 486 17.47 4.67 0.75
CA PRO A 486 18.43 4.51 -0.33
C PRO A 486 18.52 5.79 -1.16
N ALA A 487 19.74 6.07 -1.60
CA ALA A 487 19.98 7.14 -2.54
C ALA A 487 19.54 6.76 -3.95
N GLY A 488 18.93 7.70 -4.67
CA GLY A 488 18.51 7.47 -6.05
C GLY A 488 17.97 8.72 -6.72
N GLY A 489 18.39 8.92 -7.97
CA GLY A 489 17.88 9.98 -8.83
C GLY A 489 18.11 11.39 -8.31
N ARG A 490 17.15 12.28 -8.60
CA ARG A 490 17.18 13.69 -8.19
C ARG A 490 16.92 13.77 -6.69
N THR A 491 17.62 14.65 -5.99
CA THR A 491 17.40 14.87 -4.54
C THR A 491 17.76 13.69 -3.63
N GLY A 492 18.11 12.50 -4.15
CA GLY A 492 18.30 11.26 -3.37
C GLY A 492 19.40 11.21 -2.31
N GLU A 493 20.16 12.29 -2.10
CA GLU A 493 21.11 12.41 -1.00
C GLU A 493 20.68 13.51 -0.01
N HIS A 494 19.44 13.98 -0.08
CA HIS A 494 18.94 14.95 0.91
C HIS A 494 18.65 14.25 2.23
N ILE A 495 18.84 14.98 3.33
CA ILE A 495 18.61 14.41 4.66
C ILE A 495 17.12 14.26 4.98
N TRP A 496 16.29 15.09 4.37
CA TRP A 496 14.84 14.93 4.48
C TRP A 496 14.35 13.59 3.94
N ASP A 497 15.10 12.91 3.06
CA ASP A 497 14.74 11.58 2.54
C ASP A 497 14.53 10.59 3.68
N ASP A 498 15.42 10.59 4.68
CA ASP A 498 15.26 9.72 5.86
C ASP A 498 14.05 10.17 6.70
N SER A 499 13.86 11.49 6.84
CA SER A 499 12.79 12.06 7.67
C SER A 499 11.39 11.82 7.08
N ILE A 500 11.24 11.89 5.75
CA ILE A 500 9.96 11.66 5.08
C ILE A 500 9.55 10.18 5.10
N TYR A 501 10.52 9.26 5.01
CA TYR A 501 10.23 7.84 5.18
C TYR A 501 9.92 7.51 6.64
N ALA A 502 10.54 8.19 7.61
CA ALA A 502 10.14 8.08 9.01
C ALA A 502 8.67 8.53 9.19
N ASN A 503 8.26 9.61 8.55
CA ASN A 503 6.87 10.06 8.55
C ASN A 503 5.93 9.02 7.91
N ALA A 504 6.21 8.60 6.67
CA ALA A 504 5.39 7.62 5.96
C ALA A 504 5.24 6.29 6.72
N PHE A 505 6.34 5.79 7.29
CA PHE A 505 6.33 4.55 8.08
C PHE A 505 5.63 4.72 9.42
N GLN A 506 5.70 5.88 10.06
CA GLN A 506 4.96 6.12 11.30
C GLN A 506 3.45 6.11 11.06
N ASP A 507 2.99 6.77 9.99
CA ASP A 507 1.59 6.74 9.57
C ASP A 507 1.15 5.30 9.22
N MET A 508 1.97 4.58 8.45
CA MET A 508 1.66 3.19 8.10
C MET A 508 1.70 2.26 9.32
N ALA A 509 2.54 2.54 10.33
CA ALA A 509 2.59 1.76 11.56
C ALA A 509 1.27 1.90 12.34
N VAL A 510 0.73 3.12 12.40
CA VAL A 510 -0.59 3.38 12.99
C VAL A 510 -1.70 2.65 12.23
N LEU A 511 -1.65 2.67 10.90
CA LEU A 511 -2.61 1.93 10.08
C LEU A 511 -2.52 0.41 10.31
N ALA A 512 -1.30 -0.15 10.25
CA ALA A 512 -1.06 -1.56 10.46
C ALA A 512 -1.45 -2.03 11.87
N GLU A 513 -1.19 -1.23 12.91
CA GLU A 513 -1.64 -1.51 14.28
C GLU A 513 -3.17 -1.56 14.34
N ARG A 514 -3.85 -0.58 13.74
CA ARG A 514 -5.32 -0.53 13.68
C ARG A 514 -5.91 -1.73 12.93
N GLU A 515 -5.24 -2.23 11.90
CA GLU A 515 -5.63 -3.40 11.11
C GLU A 515 -5.22 -4.73 11.75
N GLY A 516 -4.47 -4.71 12.86
CA GLY A 516 -4.04 -5.91 13.60
C GLY A 516 -2.78 -6.58 13.06
N ASP A 517 -2.09 -6.01 12.06
CA ASP A 517 -0.78 -6.49 11.58
C ASP A 517 0.35 -5.98 12.49
N LEU A 518 0.35 -6.48 13.74
CA LEU A 518 1.25 -6.03 14.80
C LEU A 518 2.73 -6.26 14.46
N ARG A 519 3.04 -7.30 13.69
CA ARG A 519 4.41 -7.55 13.25
C ARG A 519 4.87 -6.45 12.31
N PHE A 520 4.08 -6.16 11.26
CA PHE A 520 4.43 -5.11 10.31
C PHE A 520 4.47 -3.73 10.97
N ALA A 521 3.49 -3.42 11.84
CA ALA A 521 3.48 -2.20 12.64
C ALA A 521 4.79 -2.05 13.45
N GLY A 522 5.24 -3.11 14.12
CA GLY A 522 6.50 -3.11 14.86
C GLY A 522 7.75 -2.96 13.99
N GLN A 523 7.75 -3.51 12.77
CA GLN A 523 8.86 -3.35 11.83
C GLN A 523 8.93 -1.91 11.31
N LEU A 524 7.78 -1.31 10.99
CA LEU A 524 7.71 0.09 10.62
C LEU A 524 8.16 0.98 11.78
N GLN A 525 7.73 0.71 13.01
CA GLN A 525 8.19 1.45 14.19
C GLN A 525 9.72 1.38 14.35
N ARG A 526 10.30 0.20 14.13
CA ARG A 526 11.76 0.03 14.11
C ARG A 526 12.42 0.86 13.01
N ALA A 527 11.87 0.84 11.79
CA ALA A 527 12.36 1.63 10.67
C ALA A 527 12.34 3.14 10.97
N VAL A 528 11.25 3.65 11.55
CA VAL A 528 11.11 5.05 11.97
C VAL A 528 12.29 5.45 12.86
N TYR A 529 12.62 4.67 13.89
CA TYR A 529 13.72 5.01 14.78
C TYR A 529 15.10 4.91 14.13
N LEU A 530 15.31 3.99 13.19
CA LEU A 530 16.58 3.91 12.46
C LEU A 530 16.76 5.11 11.53
N LEU A 531 15.71 5.51 10.81
CA LEU A 531 15.71 6.70 9.94
C LEU A 531 15.92 7.99 10.76
N LEU A 532 15.24 8.11 11.90
CA LEU A 532 15.40 9.23 12.84
C LEU A 532 16.77 9.23 13.56
N ARG A 533 17.47 8.11 13.60
CA ARG A 533 18.89 8.09 14.02
C ARG A 533 19.82 8.43 12.88
N SER A 534 19.48 8.01 11.66
CA SER A 534 20.27 8.28 10.47
C SER A 534 20.40 9.79 10.21
N HIS A 535 19.26 10.50 10.10
CA HIS A 535 19.25 11.94 9.81
C HIS A 535 19.91 12.76 10.93
N ALA A 536 19.78 12.32 12.19
CA ALA A 536 20.34 12.98 13.38
C ALA A 536 21.88 13.09 13.33
N ARG A 537 22.57 12.18 12.66
CA ARG A 537 24.04 12.23 12.47
C ARG A 537 24.50 13.45 11.68
N PHE A 538 23.58 14.09 10.96
CA PHE A 538 23.86 15.25 10.14
C PHE A 538 23.41 16.56 10.80
N GLN A 539 23.03 16.54 12.07
CA GLN A 539 22.86 17.78 12.83
C GLN A 539 24.24 18.40 13.12
N GLN A 540 24.44 19.63 12.66
CA GLN A 540 25.67 20.41 12.83
C GLN A 540 25.72 21.06 14.21
N GLU A 541 26.92 21.49 14.62
CA GLU A 541 27.15 22.13 15.94
C GLU A 541 26.32 23.40 16.15
N ASN A 542 26.01 24.12 15.07
CA ASN A 542 25.16 25.32 15.12
C ASN A 542 23.67 25.01 15.28
N GLY A 543 23.27 23.73 15.24
CA GLY A 543 21.90 23.27 15.42
C GLY A 543 21.16 22.90 14.12
N TRP A 544 21.54 23.46 12.97
CA TRP A 544 20.96 23.08 11.67
C TRP A 544 21.30 21.64 11.31
N PHE A 545 20.47 21.01 10.50
CA PHE A 545 20.90 19.84 9.76
C PHE A 545 21.80 20.25 8.58
N SER A 546 22.54 19.30 8.03
CA SER A 546 22.99 19.45 6.65
C SER A 546 21.77 19.30 5.73
N ILE A 547 21.83 19.88 4.52
CA ILE A 547 20.74 19.70 3.54
C ILE A 547 20.90 18.40 2.77
N THR A 548 22.13 17.95 2.59
CA THR A 548 22.50 16.67 1.97
C THR A 548 23.33 15.84 2.95
N LYS A 549 23.36 14.51 2.76
CA LYS A 549 24.05 13.50 3.61
C LYS A 549 25.59 13.63 3.57
N ASN A 550 26.09 14.81 3.92
CA ASN A 550 27.49 15.18 4.12
C ASN A 550 27.58 16.30 5.16
N LEU A 551 28.79 16.62 5.62
CA LEU A 551 29.04 17.64 6.65
C LEU A 551 29.82 18.83 6.10
N PHE A 552 29.72 19.11 4.79
CA PHE A 552 30.34 20.31 4.23
C PHE A 552 29.59 21.56 4.71
N PRO A 553 30.31 22.68 4.96
CA PRO A 553 29.66 23.94 5.32
C PRO A 553 28.55 24.32 4.33
N PRO A 554 27.33 24.65 4.80
CA PRO A 554 26.20 24.98 3.91
C PRO A 554 26.47 26.11 2.91
N ALA A 555 27.36 27.05 3.26
CA ALA A 555 27.82 28.13 2.38
C ALA A 555 28.45 27.62 1.07
N LEU A 556 29.01 26.41 1.06
CA LEU A 556 29.62 25.82 -0.13
C LEU A 556 28.58 25.22 -1.09
N LYS A 557 27.34 24.99 -0.63
CA LYS A 557 26.28 24.33 -1.40
C LYS A 557 26.75 23.05 -2.11
N ASN A 558 27.63 22.28 -1.45
CA ASN A 558 28.29 21.13 -2.06
C ASN A 558 27.26 20.06 -2.46
N ARG A 559 27.14 19.81 -3.77
CA ARG A 559 26.15 18.87 -4.35
C ARG A 559 24.69 19.20 -4.02
N TYR A 560 24.41 20.47 -3.72
CA TYR A 560 23.04 20.94 -3.61
C TYR A 560 22.38 20.90 -4.99
N ALA A 561 21.09 20.59 -5.02
CA ALA A 561 20.32 20.88 -6.21
C ALA A 561 20.13 22.39 -6.35
N SER A 562 19.85 22.88 -7.56
CA SER A 562 19.75 24.33 -7.83
C SER A 562 18.61 25.03 -7.07
N TRP A 563 17.69 24.28 -6.48
CA TRP A 563 16.57 24.76 -5.66
C TRP A 563 16.77 24.49 -4.16
N SER A 564 17.92 23.97 -3.75
CA SER A 564 18.21 23.66 -2.35
C SER A 564 18.77 24.88 -1.62
N GLY A 565 18.02 25.36 -0.63
CA GLY A 565 18.45 26.32 0.37
C GLY A 565 18.45 25.70 1.77
N VAL A 566 18.99 26.43 2.73
CA VAL A 566 18.89 26.08 4.15
C VAL A 566 17.47 26.32 4.64
N ALA A 567 16.87 27.47 4.36
CA ALA A 567 15.56 27.84 4.94
C ALA A 567 14.44 26.86 4.56
N ASN A 568 14.33 26.46 3.28
CA ASN A 568 13.28 25.57 2.82
C ASN A 568 13.49 24.11 3.29
N TYR A 569 14.71 23.57 3.16
CA TYR A 569 14.95 22.16 3.44
C TYR A 569 15.24 21.83 4.91
N GLU A 570 15.72 22.78 5.72
CA GLU A 570 15.62 22.64 7.19
C GLU A 570 14.14 22.58 7.59
N GLY A 571 13.34 23.54 7.11
CA GLY A 571 11.90 23.59 7.37
C GLY A 571 11.19 22.30 6.99
N PHE A 572 11.55 21.69 5.85
CA PHE A 572 10.95 20.45 5.38
C PHE A 572 11.39 19.22 6.17
N THR A 573 12.68 19.10 6.49
CA THR A 573 13.21 18.04 7.36
C THR A 573 12.46 18.04 8.71
N LEU A 574 12.34 19.23 9.31
CA LEU A 574 11.62 19.42 10.56
C LEU A 574 10.12 19.18 10.43
N ALA A 575 9.51 19.54 9.31
CA ALA A 575 8.08 19.29 9.07
C ALA A 575 7.78 17.79 9.02
N CYS A 576 8.65 16.99 8.41
CA CYS A 576 8.53 15.53 8.44
C CYS A 576 8.62 14.99 9.88
N CYS A 577 9.54 15.53 10.68
CA CYS A 577 9.65 15.17 12.10
C CYS A 577 8.42 15.59 12.90
N SER A 578 7.87 16.78 12.65
CA SER A 578 6.63 17.28 13.25
C SER A 578 5.46 16.35 12.98
N GLU A 579 5.29 15.92 11.73
CA GLU A 579 4.21 15.00 11.36
C GLU A 579 4.38 13.62 12.01
N THR A 580 5.62 13.10 12.01
CA THR A 580 5.96 11.86 12.70
C THR A 580 5.59 11.94 14.20
N LEU A 581 5.96 13.03 14.88
CA LEU A 581 5.63 13.25 16.30
C LEU A 581 4.12 13.33 16.54
N LEU A 582 3.37 13.98 15.66
CA LEU A 582 1.92 14.09 15.80
C LEU A 582 1.20 12.75 15.53
N ALA A 583 1.80 11.85 14.74
CA ALA A 583 1.29 10.52 14.46
C ALA A 583 1.59 9.50 15.59
N MET A 584 2.65 9.69 16.37
CA MET A 584 3.02 8.83 17.52
C MET A 584 1.99 8.95 18.69
N LYS A 585 0.86 8.24 18.58
CA LYS A 585 -0.23 8.25 19.58
C LYS A 585 -0.18 7.08 20.58
N SER A 586 0.38 5.95 20.17
CA SER A 586 0.49 4.70 20.94
C SER A 586 1.94 4.22 20.94
N THR A 587 2.27 3.34 21.90
CA THR A 587 3.57 2.66 21.91
C THR A 587 3.44 1.34 21.15
N ILE A 588 3.98 1.29 19.93
CA ILE A 588 4.06 0.07 19.12
C ILE A 588 5.35 -0.67 19.47
N PRO A 589 5.30 -1.95 19.92
CA PRO A 589 6.51 -2.71 20.19
C PRO A 589 7.33 -2.94 18.92
N GLU A 590 8.62 -2.57 18.94
CA GLU A 590 9.52 -2.76 17.79
C GLU A 590 9.65 -4.24 17.40
N GLN A 591 9.81 -4.48 16.10
CA GLN A 591 10.18 -5.77 15.50
C GLN A 591 11.36 -5.54 14.57
N PRO A 592 12.25 -6.53 14.36
CA PRO A 592 13.40 -6.33 13.49
C PRO A 592 12.96 -6.03 12.06
N ILE A 593 13.53 -5.00 11.46
CA ILE A 593 13.32 -4.78 10.02
C ILE A 593 14.04 -5.87 9.23
N PRO A 594 13.57 -6.20 8.02
CA PRO A 594 14.17 -7.24 7.21
C PRO A 594 15.70 -7.10 6.98
N SER A 595 16.21 -5.88 6.84
CA SER A 595 17.65 -5.64 6.65
C SER A 595 18.50 -5.99 7.90
N GLU A 596 17.89 -6.07 9.09
CA GLU A 596 18.58 -6.41 10.34
C GLU A 596 18.69 -7.92 10.59
N ILE A 597 17.89 -8.75 9.90
CA ILE A 597 17.83 -10.22 10.11
C ILE A 597 18.44 -11.02 8.96
N GLY A 598 19.38 -10.43 8.23
CA GLY A 598 20.18 -11.11 7.19
C GLY A 598 19.91 -10.65 5.77
N GLY A 599 18.98 -9.71 5.57
CA GLY A 599 18.65 -9.16 4.26
C GLY A 599 18.00 -10.17 3.31
N TYR A 600 17.41 -9.65 2.23
CA TYR A 600 16.77 -10.40 1.13
C TYR A 600 17.80 -10.71 0.05
N ALA A 601 18.72 -11.63 0.32
CA ALA A 601 19.30 -12.39 -0.78
C ALA A 601 18.18 -13.32 -1.25
N MET A 602 17.57 -12.96 -2.39
CA MET A 602 16.39 -13.60 -3.01
C MET A 602 16.24 -15.08 -2.60
N GLN A 603 15.16 -15.38 -1.88
CA GLN A 603 14.60 -16.73 -1.82
C GLN A 603 13.54 -16.86 -2.89
#